data_AF-A0A7V4DCA7-F1
#
_entry.id   AF-A0A7V4DCA7-F1
#
_cell.length_a   1.000
_cell.length_b   1.000
_cell.length_c   1.000
_cell.angle_alpha   90.00
_cell.angle_beta   90.00
_cell.angle_gamma   90.00
#
_symmetry.space_group_name_H-M   'P 1'
#
loop_
_entity.id
_entity.type
_entity.pdbx_description
1 polymer ?
#
loop_
_entity_poly.entity_id
_entity_poly.type
_entity_poly.pdbx_seq_one_letter_code
_entity_poly.pdbx_strand_id
1 'polypeptide(L)'
;MHWIVEFLSWISKIAIHLISTFGYGGVFLLMAAESMILPVPAELVMPFAGFLVVQGNFKMEAVFLASALGSLFGSLLSYAMGRMGGHRVILRFGKYLLLDLADLKRTESYFERHGEKTIFIGRFIPVVRHLISIPAGIGRMDLKKFSVYTVIGASIWNMTLAYGG
;
A
#
# COMPACT_ATOMS: atom_id res chain seq x y z
N MET A 1 -16.19 -16.79 -13.22
CA MET A 1 -16.76 -15.71 -12.40
C MET A 1 -16.95 -16.12 -10.93
N HIS A 2 -17.46 -17.33 -10.64
CA HIS A 2 -17.61 -17.84 -9.26
C HIS A 2 -16.33 -17.87 -8.41
N TRP A 3 -15.20 -18.29 -8.99
CA TRP A 3 -13.92 -18.39 -8.26
C TRP A 3 -13.39 -17.05 -7.72
N ILE A 4 -13.65 -15.94 -8.42
CA ILE A 4 -13.25 -14.59 -7.99
C ILE A 4 -14.08 -14.16 -6.77
N VAL A 5 -15.39 -14.43 -6.81
CA VAL A 5 -16.31 -14.07 -5.72
C VAL A 5 -15.99 -14.88 -4.46
N GLU A 6 -15.69 -16.17 -4.62
CA GLU A 6 -15.26 -17.03 -3.49
C GLU A 6 -13.96 -16.53 -2.87
N PHE A 7 -12.95 -16.22 -3.69
CA PHE A 7 -11.68 -15.68 -3.24
C PHE A 7 -11.85 -14.35 -2.48
N LEU A 8 -12.62 -13.42 -3.03
CA LEU A 8 -12.92 -12.14 -2.38
C LEU A 8 -13.69 -12.34 -1.06
N SER A 9 -14.64 -13.26 -1.03
CA SER A 9 -15.41 -13.57 0.19
C SER A 9 -14.53 -14.17 1.30
N TRP A 10 -13.56 -15.02 0.92
CA TRP A 10 -12.61 -15.62 1.84
C TRP A 10 -11.69 -14.55 2.46
N ILE A 11 -11.14 -13.65 1.65
CA ILE A 11 -10.33 -12.52 2.13
C ILE A 11 -11.16 -11.62 3.05
N SER A 12 -12.40 -11.33 2.68
CA SER A 12 -13.28 -10.47 3.46
C SER A 12 -13.57 -11.06 4.84
N LYS A 13 -13.83 -12.37 4.93
CA LYS A 13 -14.04 -13.06 6.20
C LYS A 13 -12.81 -12.99 7.10
N ILE A 14 -11.61 -13.19 6.53
CA ILE A 14 -10.35 -13.05 7.28
C ILE A 14 -10.16 -11.63 7.78
N ALA A 15 -10.41 -10.63 6.92
CA ALA A 15 -10.29 -9.23 7.28
C ALA A 15 -11.22 -8.84 8.43
N ILE A 16 -12.51 -9.21 8.32
CA ILE A 16 -13.50 -8.95 9.38
C ILE A 16 -13.09 -9.68 10.67
N HIS A 17 -12.64 -10.94 10.59
CA HIS A 17 -12.21 -11.69 11.76
C HIS A 17 -11.00 -11.04 12.45
N LEU A 18 -10.02 -10.55 11.68
CA LEU A 18 -8.87 -9.82 12.19
C LEU A 18 -9.28 -8.51 12.87
N ILE A 19 -10.19 -7.74 12.29
CA ILE A 19 -10.69 -6.49 12.89
C ILE A 19 -11.46 -6.79 14.17
N SER A 20 -12.33 -7.80 14.18
CA SER A 20 -13.10 -8.18 15.36
C SER A 20 -12.23 -8.74 16.49
N THR A 21 -11.09 -9.37 16.18
CA THR A 21 -10.20 -9.98 17.17
C THR A 21 -9.13 -9.01 17.69
N PHE A 22 -8.50 -8.26 16.79
CA PHE A 22 -7.37 -7.37 17.09
C PHE A 22 -7.76 -5.88 17.19
N GLY A 23 -9.00 -5.54 16.89
CA GLY A 23 -9.48 -4.16 16.93
C GLY A 23 -8.71 -3.25 15.96
N TYR A 24 -8.19 -2.14 16.48
CA TYR A 24 -7.33 -1.21 15.75
C TYR A 24 -6.06 -1.87 15.20
N GLY A 25 -5.52 -2.90 15.86
CA GLY A 25 -4.37 -3.66 15.37
C GLY A 25 -4.70 -4.44 14.10
N GLY A 26 -5.94 -4.92 13.97
CA GLY A 26 -6.44 -5.56 12.75
C GLY A 26 -6.47 -4.59 11.57
N VAL A 27 -6.95 -3.36 11.79
CA VAL A 27 -6.93 -2.29 10.78
C VAL A 27 -5.50 -1.97 10.35
N PHE A 28 -4.57 -1.83 11.29
CA PHE A 28 -3.15 -1.61 10.99
C PHE A 28 -2.56 -2.73 10.12
N LEU A 29 -2.76 -3.99 10.52
CA LEU A 29 -2.20 -5.15 9.79
C LEU A 29 -2.80 -5.29 8.39
N LEU A 30 -4.11 -5.10 8.25
CA LEU A 30 -4.79 -5.16 6.96
C LEU A 30 -4.32 -4.05 6.03
N MET A 31 -4.11 -2.85 6.57
CA MET A 31 -3.62 -1.72 5.78
C MET A 31 -2.15 -1.88 5.41
N ALA A 32 -1.34 -2.48 6.27
CA ALA A 32 0.03 -2.87 5.94
C ALA A 32 0.05 -3.95 4.84
N ALA A 33 -0.82 -4.96 4.94
CA ALA A 33 -0.94 -6.01 3.94
C ALA A 33 -1.44 -5.48 2.59
N GLU A 34 -2.41 -4.55 2.59
CA GLU A 34 -2.93 -3.89 1.39
C GLU A 34 -1.90 -2.98 0.71
N SER A 35 -1.07 -2.32 1.52
CA SER A 35 0.03 -1.50 1.00
C SER A 35 1.26 -2.33 0.62
N MET A 36 1.31 -3.61 1.02
CA MET A 36 2.08 -4.62 0.30
C MET A 36 1.32 -5.03 -0.95
N ILE A 37 1.99 -5.68 -1.90
CA ILE A 37 1.38 -6.18 -3.16
C ILE A 37 0.32 -7.27 -2.92
N LEU A 38 -0.04 -7.52 -1.66
CA LEU A 38 -1.10 -8.44 -1.31
C LEU A 38 -2.44 -7.82 -1.75
N PRO A 39 -3.24 -8.52 -2.57
CA PRO A 39 -4.52 -8.02 -3.04
C PRO A 39 -5.55 -8.06 -1.89
N VAL A 40 -5.50 -7.06 -1.02
CA VAL A 40 -6.46 -6.85 0.07
C VAL A 40 -7.42 -5.73 -0.34
N PRO A 41 -8.74 -5.96 -0.34
CA PRO A 41 -9.72 -4.94 -0.71
C PRO A 41 -9.86 -3.90 0.42
N ALA A 42 -9.04 -2.84 0.38
CA ALA A 42 -9.18 -1.69 1.30
C ALA A 42 -10.57 -1.04 1.25
N GLU A 43 -11.24 -1.15 0.10
CA GLU A 43 -12.61 -0.72 -0.15
C GLU A 43 -13.63 -1.39 0.77
N LEU A 44 -13.29 -2.53 1.40
CA LEU A 44 -14.14 -3.18 2.41
C LEU A 44 -13.67 -2.90 3.84
N VAL A 45 -12.35 -2.84 4.05
CA VAL A 45 -11.75 -2.65 5.37
C VAL A 45 -12.08 -1.28 5.94
N MET A 46 -11.94 -0.22 5.15
CA MET A 46 -12.14 1.16 5.62
C MET A 46 -13.62 1.48 5.91
N PRO A 47 -14.59 1.15 5.03
CA PRO A 47 -16.01 1.35 5.35
C PRO A 47 -16.47 0.50 6.54
N PHE A 48 -15.99 -0.74 6.68
CA PHE A 48 -16.31 -1.56 7.84
C PHE A 48 -15.74 -0.97 9.14
N ALA A 49 -14.50 -0.47 9.12
CA ALA A 49 -13.92 0.24 10.26
C ALA A 49 -14.69 1.52 10.58
N GLY A 50 -15.15 2.28 9.56
CA GLY A 50 -16.00 3.45 9.72
C GLY A 50 -17.38 3.12 10.33
N PHE A 51 -18.00 2.02 9.90
CA PHE A 51 -19.25 1.52 10.48
C PHE A 51 -19.08 1.19 11.98
N LEU A 52 -17.96 0.58 12.38
CA LEU A 52 -17.65 0.32 13.78
C LEU A 52 -17.41 1.60 14.60
N VAL A 53 -16.98 2.69 13.96
CA VAL A 53 -16.89 4.02 14.59
C VAL A 53 -18.28 4.58 14.86
N VAL A 54 -19.21 4.48 13.89
CA VAL A 54 -20.60 4.94 14.05
C VAL A 54 -21.33 4.14 15.15
N GLN A 55 -21.04 2.85 15.29
CA GLN A 55 -21.56 2.02 16.39
C GLN A 55 -20.97 2.37 17.77
N GLY A 56 -20.01 3.28 17.87
CA GLY A 56 -19.36 3.68 19.12
C GLY A 56 -18.30 2.71 19.63
N ASN A 57 -18.00 1.65 18.87
CA ASN A 57 -16.97 0.67 19.25
C ASN A 57 -15.56 1.19 18.97
N PHE A 58 -15.38 2.01 17.91
CA PHE A 58 -14.10 2.62 17.56
C PHE A 58 -14.11 4.14 17.56
N LYS A 59 -12.93 4.74 17.77
CA LYS A 59 -12.70 6.18 17.55
C LYS A 59 -12.17 6.41 16.14
N MET A 60 -12.74 7.39 15.44
CA MET A 60 -12.32 7.82 14.10
C MET A 60 -10.82 8.14 14.05
N GLU A 61 -10.33 8.85 15.06
CA GLU A 61 -8.92 9.24 15.19
C GLU A 61 -7.98 8.03 15.25
N ALA A 62 -8.36 7.00 16.01
CA ALA A 62 -7.57 5.79 16.17
C ALA A 62 -7.57 4.92 14.91
N VAL A 63 -8.71 4.84 14.20
CA VAL A 63 -8.80 4.16 12.89
C VAL A 63 -7.96 4.88 11.85
N PHE A 64 -8.00 6.22 11.81
CA PHE A 64 -7.18 7.02 10.91
C PHE A 64 -5.69 6.83 11.19
N LEU A 65 -5.26 6.88 12.45
CA LEU A 65 -3.86 6.63 12.82
C LEU A 65 -3.42 5.21 12.51
N ALA A 66 -4.24 4.20 12.83
CA ALA A 66 -3.94 2.80 12.55
C ALA A 66 -3.80 2.53 11.04
N SER A 67 -4.71 3.07 10.24
CA SER A 67 -4.66 2.94 8.78
C SER A 67 -3.47 3.66 8.17
N ALA A 68 -3.20 4.91 8.59
CA ALA A 68 -2.06 5.68 8.09
C ALA A 68 -0.72 5.01 8.43
N LEU A 69 -0.55 4.54 9.67
CA LEU A 69 0.65 3.82 10.10
C LEU A 69 0.79 2.47 9.40
N GLY A 70 -0.31 1.74 9.24
CA GLY A 70 -0.32 0.45 8.54
C GLY A 70 0.10 0.62 7.09
N SER A 71 -0.54 1.54 6.36
CA SER A 71 -0.20 1.83 4.97
C SER A 71 1.24 2.30 4.80
N LEU A 72 1.74 3.15 5.72
CA LEU A 72 3.15 3.57 5.72
C LEU A 72 4.09 2.38 5.91
N PHE A 73 3.80 1.51 6.88
CA PHE A 73 4.62 0.34 7.18
C PHE A 73 4.67 -0.65 6.01
N GLY A 74 3.51 -0.97 5.41
CA GLY A 74 3.43 -1.84 4.24
C GLY A 74 4.14 -1.25 3.00
N SER A 75 3.99 0.06 2.79
CA SER A 75 4.68 0.77 1.71
C SER A 75 6.20 0.77 1.90
N LEU A 76 6.68 0.98 3.14
CA LEU A 76 8.10 0.91 3.49
C LEU A 76 8.66 -0.50 3.30
N LEU A 77 7.91 -1.54 3.67
CA LEU A 77 8.34 -2.92 3.46
C LEU A 77 8.50 -3.19 1.96
N SER A 78 7.53 -2.79 1.14
CA SER A 78 7.58 -2.94 -0.32
C SER A 78 8.70 -2.13 -0.96
N TYR A 79 8.95 -0.92 -0.47
CA TYR A 79 10.09 -0.11 -0.86
C TYR A 79 11.42 -0.80 -0.50
N ALA A 80 11.54 -1.36 0.70
CA ALA A 80 12.74 -2.06 1.15
C ALA A 80 12.99 -3.32 0.30
N MET A 81 11.93 -4.07 -0.02
CA MET A 81 12.00 -5.18 -0.98
C MET A 81 12.46 -4.71 -2.36
N GLY A 82 11.94 -3.59 -2.87
CA GLY A 82 12.40 -3.00 -4.13
C GLY A 82 13.85 -2.53 -4.09
N ARG A 83 14.30 -1.94 -2.98
CA ARG A 83 15.65 -1.39 -2.82
C ARG A 83 16.71 -2.47 -2.64
N MET A 84 16.46 -3.46 -1.79
CA MET A 84 17.38 -4.56 -1.51
C MET A 84 17.27 -5.66 -2.56
N GLY A 85 16.05 -5.96 -2.99
CA GLY A 85 15.73 -7.00 -3.95
C GLY A 85 15.93 -6.56 -5.39
N GLY A 86 15.68 -5.31 -5.76
CA GLY A 86 15.71 -4.83 -7.14
C GLY A 86 16.97 -5.21 -7.91
N HIS A 87 18.15 -4.98 -7.31
CA HIS A 87 19.42 -5.32 -7.94
C HIS A 87 19.62 -6.84 -8.07
N ARG A 88 19.31 -7.62 -7.03
CA ARG A 88 19.44 -9.09 -7.07
C ARG A 88 18.39 -9.77 -7.96
N VAL A 89 17.16 -9.25 -7.96
CA VAL A 89 16.04 -9.75 -8.76
C VAL A 89 16.27 -9.43 -10.23
N ILE A 90 16.78 -8.25 -10.58
CA ILE A 90 17.11 -7.95 -11.98
C ILE A 90 18.34 -8.76 -12.43
N LEU A 91 19.35 -8.96 -11.59
CA LEU A 91 20.48 -9.84 -11.93
C LEU A 91 20.07 -11.32 -12.10
N ARG A 92 19.06 -11.80 -11.36
CA ARG A 92 18.67 -13.22 -11.35
C ARG A 92 17.47 -13.53 -12.26
N PHE A 93 16.55 -12.59 -12.41
CA PHE A 93 15.28 -12.70 -13.13
C PHE A 93 15.09 -11.60 -14.20
N GLY A 94 16.03 -10.68 -14.41
CA GLY A 94 15.92 -9.62 -15.42
C GLY A 94 15.66 -10.17 -16.83
N LYS A 95 16.19 -11.35 -17.15
CA LYS A 95 15.92 -12.05 -18.42
C LYS A 95 14.47 -12.49 -18.59
N TYR A 96 13.76 -12.79 -17.50
CA TYR A 96 12.33 -13.14 -17.50
C TYR A 96 11.42 -11.91 -17.46
N LEU A 97 11.92 -10.81 -16.88
CA LEU A 97 11.18 -9.54 -16.77
C LEU A 97 11.51 -8.55 -17.90
N LEU A 98 12.39 -8.91 -18.84
CA LEU A 98 12.90 -8.02 -19.90
C LEU A 98 13.52 -6.72 -19.35
N LEU A 99 14.15 -6.80 -18.16
CA LEU A 99 14.78 -5.66 -17.48
C LEU A 99 16.30 -5.82 -17.48
N ASP A 100 17.01 -4.76 -17.90
CA ASP A 100 18.48 -4.70 -17.87
C ASP A 100 19.01 -3.69 -16.82
N LEU A 101 20.30 -3.76 -16.52
CA LEU A 101 20.98 -2.81 -15.63
C LEU A 101 20.86 -1.36 -16.11
N ALA A 102 20.75 -1.16 -17.43
CA ALA A 102 20.52 0.16 -18.03
C ALA A 102 19.15 0.73 -17.65
N ASP A 103 18.10 -0.10 -17.61
CA ASP A 103 16.75 0.30 -17.19
C ASP A 103 16.70 0.64 -15.70
N LEU A 104 17.51 -0.05 -14.91
CA LEU A 104 17.70 0.21 -13.48
C LEU A 104 18.26 1.63 -13.26
N LYS A 105 19.34 2.00 -13.97
CA LYS A 105 19.91 3.35 -13.94
C LYS A 105 18.95 4.42 -14.47
N ARG A 106 18.18 4.09 -15.51
CA ARG A 106 17.18 4.98 -16.08
C ARG A 106 16.05 5.25 -15.07
N THR A 107 15.62 4.22 -14.36
CA THR A 107 14.62 4.33 -13.28
C THR A 107 15.15 5.16 -12.12
N GLU A 108 16.41 4.95 -11.71
CA GLU A 108 17.08 5.75 -10.67
C GLU A 108 17.13 7.25 -11.05
N SER A 109 17.61 7.55 -12.26
CA SER A 109 17.66 8.93 -12.77
C SER A 109 16.27 9.58 -12.92
N TYR A 110 15.26 8.78 -13.28
CA TYR A 110 13.88 9.25 -13.39
C TYR A 110 13.29 9.57 -12.01
N PHE A 111 13.43 8.67 -11.04
CA PHE A 111 12.93 8.88 -9.68
C PHE A 111 13.68 9.98 -8.93
N GLU A 112 14.95 10.21 -9.24
CA GLU A 112 15.71 11.34 -8.70
C GLU A 112 15.10 12.69 -9.10
N ARG A 113 14.60 12.81 -10.34
CA ARG A 113 14.01 14.05 -10.88
C ARG A 113 12.50 14.16 -10.71
N HIS A 114 11.77 13.04 -10.79
CA HIS A 114 10.30 12.99 -10.87
C HIS A 114 9.65 12.08 -9.82
N GLY A 115 10.42 11.49 -8.90
CA GLY A 115 9.91 10.51 -7.94
C GLY A 115 8.78 11.04 -7.05
N GLU A 116 8.88 12.30 -6.63
CA GLU A 116 7.89 12.97 -5.78
C GLU A 116 6.50 13.03 -6.43
N LYS A 117 6.44 13.57 -7.66
CA LYS A 117 5.21 13.66 -8.46
C LYS A 117 4.67 12.27 -8.80
N THR A 118 5.57 11.34 -9.11
CA THR A 118 5.20 9.97 -9.49
C THR A 118 4.49 9.28 -8.33
N ILE A 119 5.06 9.33 -7.12
CA ILE A 119 4.44 8.73 -5.91
C ILE A 119 3.10 9.38 -5.60
N PHE A 120 3.03 10.71 -5.64
CA PHE A 120 1.81 11.43 -5.32
C PHE A 120 0.68 11.06 -6.29
N ILE A 121 0.93 11.15 -7.60
CA ILE A 121 -0.07 10.85 -8.63
C ILE A 121 -0.43 9.36 -8.64
N GLY A 122 0.59 8.48 -8.54
CA GLY A 122 0.39 7.04 -8.58
C GLY A 122 -0.47 6.50 -7.43
N ARG A 123 -0.54 7.21 -6.30
CA ARG A 123 -1.43 6.84 -5.19
C ARG A 123 -2.92 7.04 -5.48
N PHE A 124 -3.27 7.91 -6.42
CA PHE A 124 -4.67 8.11 -6.83
C PHE A 124 -5.14 7.09 -7.88
N ILE A 125 -4.22 6.26 -8.41
CA ILE A 125 -4.55 5.24 -9.40
C ILE A 125 -4.49 3.87 -8.71
N PRO A 126 -5.62 3.14 -8.54
CA PRO A 126 -5.69 1.92 -7.74
C PRO A 126 -4.62 0.87 -8.08
N VAL A 127 -4.34 0.63 -9.37
CA VAL A 127 -3.34 -0.35 -9.82
C VAL A 127 -1.91 0.14 -9.55
N VAL A 128 -1.64 1.41 -9.82
CA VAL A 128 -0.29 1.99 -9.68
C VAL A 128 0.06 2.14 -8.20
N ARG A 129 -0.91 2.45 -7.34
CA ARG A 129 -0.77 2.63 -5.89
C ARG A 129 -0.05 1.46 -5.20
N HIS A 130 -0.41 0.23 -5.54
CA HIS A 130 0.22 -0.96 -4.94
C HIS A 130 1.61 -1.24 -5.52
N LEU A 131 1.80 -0.90 -6.81
CA LEU A 131 3.03 -1.19 -7.52
C LEU A 131 4.11 -0.13 -7.31
N ILE A 132 3.76 1.12 -7.02
CA ILE A 132 4.68 2.27 -7.02
C ILE A 132 5.77 2.20 -5.95
N SER A 133 5.54 1.46 -4.87
CA SER A 133 6.51 1.25 -3.80
C SER A 133 7.75 0.47 -4.27
N ILE A 134 7.60 -0.49 -5.20
CA ILE A 134 8.74 -1.24 -5.75
C ILE A 134 9.67 -0.36 -6.60
N PRO A 135 9.23 0.28 -7.70
CA PRO A 135 10.09 1.08 -8.56
C PRO A 135 10.65 2.29 -7.81
N ALA A 136 9.93 2.84 -6.82
CA ALA A 136 10.50 3.85 -5.92
C ALA A 136 11.68 3.31 -5.10
N GLY A 137 11.60 2.06 -4.63
CA GLY A 137 12.70 1.36 -3.96
C GLY A 137 13.88 1.05 -4.89
N ILE A 138 13.59 0.57 -6.11
CA ILE A 138 14.59 0.28 -7.16
C ILE A 138 15.34 1.56 -7.54
N GLY A 139 14.60 2.66 -7.73
CA GLY A 139 15.15 3.97 -8.07
C GLY A 139 15.82 4.71 -6.90
N ARG A 140 16.02 4.04 -5.75
CA ARG A 140 16.70 4.55 -4.55
C ARG A 140 16.24 5.94 -4.09
N MET A 141 14.96 6.26 -4.29
CA MET A 141 14.40 7.54 -3.85
C MET A 141 14.60 7.75 -2.35
N ASP A 142 14.84 9.00 -1.91
CA ASP A 142 15.03 9.30 -0.48
C ASP A 142 13.85 8.78 0.35
N LEU A 143 14.16 7.96 1.36
CA LEU A 143 13.18 7.31 2.23
C LEU A 143 12.29 8.33 2.94
N LYS A 144 12.83 9.47 3.37
CA LYS A 144 12.07 10.51 4.07
C LYS A 144 11.04 11.12 3.13
N LYS A 145 11.45 11.44 1.89
CA LYS A 145 10.53 11.96 0.87
C LYS A 145 9.46 10.93 0.53
N PHE A 146 9.85 9.68 0.29
CA PHE A 146 8.93 8.58 0.04
C PHE A 146 7.87 8.46 1.13
N SER A 147 8.29 8.44 2.39
CA SER A 147 7.39 8.35 3.55
C SER A 147 6.45 9.53 3.65
N VAL A 148 6.94 10.76 3.52
CA VAL A 148 6.09 11.97 3.61
C VAL A 148 5.02 11.99 2.52
N TYR A 149 5.41 11.81 1.24
CA TYR A 149 4.45 11.78 0.14
C TYR A 149 3.49 10.58 0.25
N THR A 150 3.97 9.47 0.80
CA THR A 150 3.14 8.29 1.07
C THR A 150 2.08 8.53 2.11
N VAL A 151 2.46 9.12 3.26
CA VAL A 151 1.52 9.45 4.33
C VAL A 151 0.48 10.45 3.81
N ILE A 152 0.91 11.51 3.13
CA ILE A 152 -0.01 12.52 2.60
C ILE A 152 -1.02 11.89 1.64
N GLY A 153 -0.54 11.09 0.67
CA GLY A 153 -1.44 10.42 -0.29
C GLY A 153 -2.36 9.39 0.37
N ALA A 154 -1.85 8.59 1.31
CA ALA A 154 -2.65 7.63 2.08
C ALA A 154 -3.72 8.33 2.92
N SER A 155 -3.36 9.41 3.62
CA SER A 155 -4.27 10.17 4.46
C SER A 155 -5.41 10.78 3.64
N ILE A 156 -5.11 11.40 2.49
CA ILE A 156 -6.14 11.97 1.60
C ILE A 156 -7.08 10.86 1.09
N TRP A 157 -6.53 9.74 0.65
CA TRP A 157 -7.31 8.61 0.13
C TRP A 157 -8.19 7.97 1.19
N ASN A 158 -7.61 7.65 2.36
CA ASN A 158 -8.31 7.06 3.48
C ASN A 158 -9.40 7.98 4.02
N MET A 159 -9.17 9.30 4.05
CA MET A 159 -10.18 10.27 4.44
C MET A 159 -11.32 10.34 3.42
N THR A 160 -11.01 10.27 2.13
CA THR A 160 -12.02 10.23 1.05
C THR A 160 -12.89 8.97 1.16
N LEU A 161 -12.28 7.80 1.37
CA LEU A 161 -13.01 6.54 1.55
C LEU A 161 -13.81 6.50 2.86
N ALA A 162 -13.29 7.06 3.95
CA ALA A 162 -13.99 7.09 5.22
C ALA A 162 -15.16 8.07 5.25
N TYR A 163 -15.13 9.15 4.45
CA TYR A 163 -16.25 10.07 4.29
C TYR A 163 -17.26 9.64 3.23
N GLY A 164 -16.82 8.90 2.20
CA GLY A 164 -17.68 8.43 1.12
C GLY A 164 -18.36 7.08 1.38
N GLY A 165 -17.95 6.37 2.44
CA GLY A 165 -18.49 5.08 2.87
C GLY A 165 -19.60 5.17 3.89
#